data_AF-A0AAU9MMU1-F1
#
_entry.id   AF-A0AAU9MMU1-F1
#
_cell.length_a   1.000
_cell.length_b   1.000
_cell.length_c   1.000
_cell.angle_alpha   90.00
_cell.angle_beta   90.00
_cell.angle_gamma   90.00
#
_symmetry.space_group_name_H-M   'P 1'
#
loop_
_entity.id
_entity.type
_entity.pdbx_description
1 polymer ?
#
loop_
_entity_poly.entity_id
_entity_poly.type
_entity_poly.pdbx_seq_one_letter_code
_entity_poly.pdbx_strand_id
1 'polypeptide(L)'
;MLPQSHFTIIFLFRCSKRRKTKETKKKKLRKRRNEGNFLNEAVAKTAPPYTFLPLSIGDTSEMKHYEISGTTLSVALFTEVANSKELLELMQAGTLEPEVALLNASLIPDIFPVLAAAHKTLVSKSRDSLTTRTLHSELVYNYSGSKHISESLKRCGISDSTTYILAARFNASEEELNAMKTLIKGKEIDLEELEGRANKSQILKQYKITGVELGISTIGDAITCRIASRDAL
;
A
#
# COMPACT_ATOMS: atom_id res chain seq x y z
N MET A 1 -38.04 -35.38 47.02
CA MET A 1 -37.11 -35.06 48.13
C MET A 1 -35.79 -35.79 47.88
N LEU A 2 -34.75 -35.04 47.54
CA LEU A 2 -33.33 -35.42 47.56
C LEU A 2 -32.51 -34.14 47.84
N PRO A 3 -31.37 -34.20 48.55
CA PRO A 3 -30.93 -33.12 49.44
C PRO A 3 -30.00 -32.08 48.79
N GLN A 4 -30.03 -30.87 49.36
CA GLN A 4 -29.37 -29.63 48.93
C GLN A 4 -27.88 -29.47 49.31
N SER A 5 -27.05 -30.52 49.31
CA SER A 5 -25.65 -30.39 49.75
C SER A 5 -24.59 -30.35 48.63
N HIS A 6 -24.96 -30.48 47.35
CA HIS A 6 -23.98 -30.64 46.26
C HIS A 6 -23.67 -29.36 45.45
N PHE A 7 -24.39 -28.25 45.66
CA PHE A 7 -24.19 -27.02 44.88
C PHE A 7 -23.13 -26.06 45.44
N THR A 8 -22.82 -26.15 46.74
CA THR A 8 -21.90 -25.19 47.40
C THR A 8 -20.42 -25.52 47.18
N ILE A 9 -20.06 -26.79 46.91
CA ILE A 9 -18.65 -27.21 46.73
C ILE A 9 -18.14 -26.88 45.33
N ILE A 10 -19.00 -26.90 44.30
CA ILE A 10 -18.61 -26.59 42.91
C ILE A 10 -18.31 -25.09 42.72
N PHE A 11 -18.96 -24.21 43.49
CA PHE A 11 -18.75 -22.76 43.39
C PHE A 11 -17.41 -22.30 43.98
N LEU A 12 -16.95 -22.94 45.06
CA LEU A 12 -15.66 -22.64 45.70
C LEU A 12 -14.45 -23.09 44.85
N PHE A 13 -14.55 -24.22 44.14
CA PHE A 13 -13.47 -24.68 43.27
C PHE A 13 -13.32 -23.80 42.00
N ARG A 14 -14.43 -23.29 41.46
CA ARG A 14 -14.42 -22.43 40.26
C ARG A 14 -13.97 -20.99 40.55
N CYS A 15 -14.12 -20.52 41.80
CA CYS A 15 -13.61 -19.23 42.26
C CYS A 15 -12.10 -19.28 42.62
N SER A 16 -11.61 -20.38 43.18
CA SER A 16 -10.18 -20.59 43.48
C SER A 16 -9.32 -20.71 42.20
N LYS A 17 -9.79 -21.44 41.17
CA LYS A 17 -9.09 -21.57 39.87
C LYS A 17 -9.08 -20.26 39.06
N ARG A 18 -10.09 -19.39 39.23
CA ARG A 18 -10.11 -18.02 38.63
C ARG A 18 -9.20 -17.02 39.35
N ARG A 19 -8.93 -17.18 40.66
CA ARG A 19 -7.98 -16.31 41.38
C ARG A 19 -6.52 -16.62 41.00
N LYS A 20 -6.11 -17.90 40.95
CA LYS A 20 -4.74 -18.28 40.59
C LYS A 20 -4.33 -17.91 39.15
N THR A 21 -5.28 -17.89 38.21
CA THR A 21 -5.04 -17.49 36.81
C THR A 21 -4.98 -15.96 36.61
N LYS A 22 -5.65 -15.17 37.46
CA LYS A 22 -5.55 -13.70 37.42
C LYS A 22 -4.25 -13.19 38.04
N GLU A 23 -3.74 -13.79 39.12
CA GLU A 23 -2.46 -13.40 39.72
C GLU A 23 -1.25 -13.70 38.84
N THR A 24 -1.25 -14.84 38.15
CA THR A 24 -0.21 -15.18 37.17
C THR A 24 -0.24 -14.27 35.94
N LYS A 25 -1.42 -13.88 35.45
CA LYS A 25 -1.53 -12.85 34.39
C LYS A 25 -1.10 -11.47 34.86
N LYS A 26 -1.40 -11.05 36.10
CA LYS A 26 -1.01 -9.74 36.64
C LYS A 26 0.50 -9.64 36.91
N LYS A 27 1.15 -10.73 37.35
CA LYS A 27 2.63 -10.82 37.42
C LYS A 27 3.29 -10.83 36.03
N LYS A 28 2.69 -11.49 35.03
CA LYS A 28 3.19 -11.48 33.65
C LYS A 28 3.04 -10.11 32.97
N LEU A 29 1.98 -9.36 33.29
CA LEU A 29 1.80 -7.97 32.83
C LEU A 29 2.75 -6.97 33.51
N ARG A 30 3.09 -7.17 34.80
CA ARG A 30 4.08 -6.33 35.50
C ARG A 30 5.51 -6.58 34.99
N LYS A 31 5.86 -7.82 34.62
CA LYS A 31 7.17 -8.13 34.02
C LYS A 31 7.34 -7.52 32.62
N ARG A 32 6.28 -7.56 31.79
CA ARG A 32 6.28 -6.90 30.46
C ARG A 32 6.33 -5.37 30.50
N ARG A 33 5.84 -4.75 31.58
CA ARG A 33 5.92 -3.28 31.76
C ARG A 33 7.34 -2.81 32.10
N ASN A 34 8.15 -3.63 32.77
CA ASN A 34 9.56 -3.31 33.05
C ASN A 34 10.49 -3.63 31.85
N GLU A 35 10.17 -4.63 31.03
CA GLU A 35 10.91 -4.91 29.78
C GLU A 35 10.61 -3.85 28.69
N GLY A 36 9.42 -3.24 28.70
CA GLY A 36 9.07 -2.13 27.80
C GLY A 36 9.78 -0.80 28.10
N ASN A 37 10.25 -0.59 29.34
CA ASN A 37 11.01 0.62 29.69
C ASN A 37 12.50 0.52 29.29
N PHE A 38 13.05 -0.68 29.13
CA PHE A 38 14.42 -0.87 28.67
C PHE A 38 14.57 -0.75 27.14
N LEU A 39 13.49 -0.99 26.39
CA LEU A 39 13.49 -0.80 24.93
C LEU A 39 13.29 0.66 24.53
N ASN A 40 12.61 1.46 25.33
CA ASN A 40 12.39 2.88 25.02
C ASN A 40 13.63 3.77 25.22
N GLU A 41 14.64 3.31 25.96
CA GLU A 41 15.89 4.06 26.16
C GLU A 41 16.98 3.69 25.12
N ALA A 42 16.85 2.52 24.47
CA ALA A 42 17.76 2.08 23.41
C ALA A 42 17.35 2.54 21.99
N VAL A 43 16.12 3.00 21.78
CA VAL A 43 15.61 3.49 20.48
C VAL A 43 15.93 4.98 20.25
N ALA A 44 16.49 5.69 21.24
CA ALA A 44 16.77 7.13 21.14
C ALA A 44 18.15 7.49 20.55
N LYS A 45 18.97 6.54 20.06
CA LYS A 45 20.36 6.83 19.63
C LYS A 45 20.88 6.11 18.38
N THR A 46 20.02 5.79 17.42
CA THR A 46 20.49 5.45 16.07
C THR A 46 19.60 6.09 15.03
N ALA A 47 20.04 7.23 14.50
CA ALA A 47 19.45 7.83 13.31
C ALA A 47 19.57 6.82 12.14
N PRO A 48 18.50 6.59 11.36
CA PRO A 48 18.61 5.80 10.14
C PRO A 48 19.53 6.52 9.13
N PRO A 49 20.48 5.84 8.48
CA PRO A 49 21.32 6.44 7.46
C PRO A 49 20.55 6.48 6.14
N TYR A 50 19.54 7.34 6.06
CA TYR A 50 18.90 7.66 4.79
C TYR A 50 18.66 9.16 4.72
N THR A 51 19.76 9.91 4.63
CA THR A 51 19.71 11.25 4.05
C THR A 51 19.64 11.07 2.54
N PHE A 52 18.42 11.05 2.01
CA PHE A 52 18.19 11.30 0.60
C PHE A 52 18.48 12.79 0.39
N LEU A 53 19.68 13.10 -0.11
CA LEU A 53 19.99 14.44 -0.59
C LEU A 53 19.31 14.58 -1.95
N PRO A 54 18.31 15.47 -2.11
CA PRO A 54 17.97 15.92 -3.45
C PRO A 54 19.17 16.72 -3.96
N LEU A 55 19.81 16.23 -5.02
CA LEU A 55 20.75 17.03 -5.78
C LEU A 55 19.91 18.11 -6.48
N SER A 56 20.01 19.35 -6.01
CA SER A 56 19.31 20.49 -6.62
C SER A 56 19.78 20.68 -8.06
N ILE A 57 18.85 20.96 -8.99
CA ILE A 57 18.87 22.05 -10.00
C ILE A 57 17.90 21.69 -11.15
N GLY A 58 16.83 22.49 -11.31
CA GLY A 58 16.04 22.60 -12.53
C GLY A 58 14.59 22.15 -12.40
N ASP A 59 13.66 23.12 -12.44
CA ASP A 59 12.23 22.89 -12.67
C ASP A 59 12.01 22.23 -14.04
N THR A 60 12.10 20.90 -14.07
CA THR A 60 11.66 20.08 -15.19
C THR A 60 10.94 18.88 -14.58
N SER A 61 9.69 18.65 -14.97
CA SER A 61 8.91 17.49 -14.55
C SER A 61 9.65 16.21 -14.96
N GLU A 62 10.42 15.65 -14.03
CA GLU A 62 11.25 14.49 -14.27
C GLU A 62 10.62 13.23 -13.70
N MET A 63 10.77 12.16 -14.47
CA MET A 63 10.42 10.83 -14.07
C MET A 63 11.29 10.42 -12.87
N LYS A 64 10.67 9.89 -11.81
CA LYS A 64 11.40 9.45 -10.62
C LYS A 64 11.70 7.96 -10.71
N HIS A 65 12.92 7.60 -10.36
CA HIS A 65 13.38 6.22 -10.30
C HIS A 65 13.53 5.78 -8.85
N TYR A 66 12.98 4.60 -8.53
CA TYR A 66 13.05 4.01 -7.21
C TYR A 66 13.67 2.62 -7.30
N GLU A 67 14.66 2.34 -6.46
CA GLU A 67 15.23 1.00 -6.35
C GLU A 67 14.47 0.18 -5.31
N ILE A 68 13.91 -0.96 -5.74
CA ILE A 68 13.12 -1.86 -4.90
C ILE A 68 13.66 -3.27 -5.08
N SER A 69 14.33 -3.80 -4.04
CA SER A 69 14.84 -5.18 -4.03
C SER A 69 15.73 -5.52 -5.24
N GLY A 70 16.58 -4.57 -5.68
CA GLY A 70 17.47 -4.73 -6.83
C GLY A 70 16.78 -4.60 -8.20
N THR A 71 15.54 -4.13 -8.24
CA THR A 71 14.78 -3.80 -9.46
C THR A 71 14.47 -2.31 -9.47
N THR A 72 14.62 -1.64 -10.62
CA THR A 72 14.30 -0.21 -10.74
C THR A 72 12.84 -0.03 -11.13
N LEU A 73 12.11 0.80 -10.39
CA LEU A 73 10.76 1.25 -10.73
C LEU A 73 10.82 2.71 -11.19
N SER A 74 10.50 2.94 -12.45
CA SER A 74 10.39 4.27 -13.04
C SER A 74 8.94 4.72 -12.99
N VAL A 75 8.70 5.91 -12.45
CA VAL A 75 7.36 6.45 -12.22
C VAL A 75 7.25 7.86 -12.79
N ALA A 76 6.21 8.10 -13.58
CA ALA A 76 5.88 9.42 -14.12
C ALA A 76 4.39 9.72 -13.91
N LEU A 77 4.09 10.99 -13.71
CA LEU A 77 2.75 11.47 -13.40
C LEU A 77 2.29 12.41 -14.49
N PHE A 78 1.08 12.16 -14.99
CA PHE A 78 0.50 12.89 -16.09
C PHE A 78 -0.84 13.47 -15.70
N THR A 79 -1.07 14.72 -16.07
CA THR A 79 -2.35 15.41 -15.95
C THR A 79 -2.88 15.81 -17.32
N GLU A 80 -4.16 16.18 -17.39
CA GLU A 80 -4.83 16.59 -18.63
C GLU A 80 -4.68 15.54 -19.74
N VAL A 81 -4.69 14.25 -19.37
CA VAL A 81 -4.54 13.17 -20.34
C VAL A 81 -5.77 13.09 -21.25
N ALA A 82 -5.55 13.18 -22.55
CA ALA A 82 -6.61 13.19 -23.56
C ALA A 82 -6.88 11.81 -24.18
N ASN A 83 -5.96 10.85 -24.05
CA ASN A 83 -6.01 9.54 -24.72
C ASN A 83 -6.29 8.37 -23.79
N SER A 84 -6.91 8.59 -22.63
CA SER A 84 -7.19 7.53 -21.65
C SER A 84 -8.06 6.39 -22.21
N LYS A 85 -9.01 6.69 -23.11
CA LYS A 85 -9.78 5.68 -23.83
C LYS A 85 -8.92 4.79 -24.73
N GLU A 86 -8.03 5.38 -25.53
CA GLU A 86 -7.09 4.64 -26.40
C GLU A 86 -6.18 3.74 -25.55
N LEU A 87 -5.65 4.28 -24.44
CA LEU A 87 -4.80 3.53 -23.52
C LEU A 87 -5.53 2.34 -22.89
N LEU A 88 -6.78 2.53 -22.47
CA LEU A 88 -7.60 1.47 -21.91
C LEU A 88 -7.89 0.36 -22.93
N GLU A 89 -8.19 0.71 -24.18
CA GLU A 89 -8.41 -0.24 -25.26
C GLU A 89 -7.13 -1.06 -25.57
N LEU A 90 -5.97 -0.41 -25.63
CA LEU A 90 -4.67 -1.08 -25.81
C LEU A 90 -4.34 -2.03 -24.66
N MET A 91 -4.62 -1.63 -23.42
CA MET A 91 -4.44 -2.49 -22.24
C MET A 91 -5.35 -3.72 -22.28
N GLN A 92 -6.61 -3.55 -22.69
CA GLN A 92 -7.57 -4.65 -22.79
C GLN A 92 -7.25 -5.60 -23.95
N ALA A 93 -6.75 -5.05 -25.07
CA ALA A 93 -6.25 -5.83 -26.20
C ALA A 93 -4.93 -6.54 -25.90
N GLY A 94 -4.18 -6.09 -24.89
CA GLY A 94 -2.85 -6.63 -24.56
C GLY A 94 -1.78 -6.26 -25.58
N THR A 95 -1.98 -5.19 -26.34
CA THR A 95 -1.09 -4.70 -27.41
C THR A 95 -0.31 -3.45 -26.97
N LEU A 96 -0.23 -3.21 -25.66
CA LEU A 96 0.45 -2.06 -25.09
C LEU A 96 1.97 -2.32 -25.10
N GLU A 97 2.68 -1.71 -26.04
CA GLU A 97 4.13 -1.77 -26.17
C GLU A 97 4.70 -0.34 -26.01
N PRO A 98 5.49 -0.06 -24.96
CA PRO A 98 5.92 -0.95 -23.87
C PRO A 98 4.81 -1.24 -22.84
N GLU A 99 4.89 -2.37 -22.12
CA GLU A 99 3.96 -2.68 -21.02
C GLU A 99 4.09 -1.67 -19.85
N VAL A 100 3.02 -0.96 -19.52
CA VAL A 100 3.05 0.05 -18.46
C VAL A 100 1.92 -0.19 -17.48
N ALA A 101 2.21 0.00 -16.18
CA ALA A 101 1.17 0.03 -15.16
C ALA A 101 0.58 1.44 -15.13
N LEU A 102 -0.67 1.57 -15.55
CA LEU A 102 -1.41 2.83 -15.51
C LEU A 102 -2.38 2.81 -14.34
N LEU A 103 -2.14 3.68 -13.35
CA LEU A 103 -2.99 3.85 -12.19
C LEU A 103 -3.72 5.19 -12.25
N ASN A 104 -4.93 5.23 -11.69
CA ASN A 104 -5.63 6.49 -11.47
C ASN A 104 -4.96 7.26 -10.31
N ALA A 105 -4.26 8.34 -10.64
CA ALA A 105 -3.51 9.12 -9.67
C ALA A 105 -4.41 9.86 -8.65
N SER A 106 -5.70 10.06 -8.95
CA SER A 106 -6.65 10.64 -7.98
C SER A 106 -6.88 9.73 -6.76
N LEU A 107 -6.55 8.45 -6.85
CA LEU A 107 -6.66 7.50 -5.74
C LEU A 107 -5.36 7.33 -4.96
N ILE A 108 -4.30 8.04 -5.35
CA ILE A 108 -2.96 7.90 -4.80
C ILE A 108 -2.63 9.15 -3.99
N PRO A 109 -2.69 9.10 -2.65
CA PRO A 109 -2.39 10.26 -1.81
C PRO A 109 -0.88 10.53 -1.69
N ASP A 110 -0.06 9.50 -1.88
CA ASP A 110 1.39 9.54 -1.72
C ASP A 110 2.04 8.41 -2.54
N ILE A 111 3.33 8.51 -2.82
CA ILE A 111 4.11 7.50 -3.55
C ILE A 111 4.38 6.26 -2.71
N PHE A 112 4.49 6.39 -1.37
CA PHE A 112 4.87 5.29 -0.49
C PHE A 112 3.96 4.05 -0.61
N PRO A 113 2.61 4.17 -0.63
CA PRO A 113 1.73 3.04 -0.90
C PRO A 113 1.97 2.33 -2.25
N VAL A 114 2.38 3.07 -3.28
CA VAL A 114 2.72 2.51 -4.60
C VAL A 114 4.01 1.71 -4.51
N LEU A 115 5.02 2.21 -3.80
CA LEU A 115 6.28 1.49 -3.55
C LEU A 115 6.03 0.22 -2.73
N ALA A 116 5.16 0.26 -1.73
CA ALA A 116 4.77 -0.92 -0.95
C ALA A 116 4.08 -1.97 -1.83
N ALA A 117 3.18 -1.55 -2.73
CA ALA A 117 2.56 -2.44 -3.72
C ALA A 117 3.59 -3.02 -4.69
N ALA A 118 4.56 -2.22 -5.14
CA ALA A 118 5.62 -2.64 -6.05
C ALA A 118 6.55 -3.67 -5.42
N HIS A 119 6.98 -3.45 -4.18
CA HIS A 119 7.74 -4.44 -3.43
C HIS A 119 6.97 -5.76 -3.33
N LYS A 120 5.67 -5.69 -3.01
CA LYS A 120 4.81 -6.86 -2.96
C LYS A 120 4.72 -7.59 -4.31
N THR A 121 4.59 -6.85 -5.41
CA THR A 121 4.60 -7.41 -6.77
C THR A 121 5.90 -8.16 -7.08
N LEU A 122 7.05 -7.60 -6.70
CA LEU A 122 8.35 -8.25 -6.89
C LEU A 122 8.50 -9.51 -6.04
N VAL A 123 7.95 -9.52 -4.82
CA VAL A 123 7.89 -10.72 -3.98
C VAL A 123 6.99 -11.79 -4.60
N SER A 124 5.84 -11.42 -5.17
CA SER A 124 4.98 -12.38 -5.89
C SER A 124 5.67 -12.91 -7.16
N LYS A 125 6.41 -12.06 -7.87
CA LYS A 125 7.20 -12.45 -9.05
C LYS A 125 8.29 -13.45 -8.67
N SER A 126 9.07 -13.20 -7.62
CA SER A 126 10.17 -14.08 -7.22
C SER A 126 9.72 -15.44 -6.68
N ARG A 127 8.45 -15.55 -6.30
CA ARG A 127 7.80 -16.80 -5.85
C ARG A 127 6.97 -17.47 -6.94
N ASP A 128 6.99 -16.96 -8.17
CA ASP A 128 6.16 -17.40 -9.29
C ASP A 128 4.66 -17.51 -8.91
N SER A 129 4.19 -16.59 -8.06
CA SER A 129 2.83 -16.57 -7.50
C SER A 129 2.05 -15.32 -7.93
N LEU A 130 2.33 -14.83 -9.14
CA LEU A 130 1.58 -13.74 -9.76
C LEU A 130 0.12 -14.15 -9.96
N THR A 131 -0.80 -13.26 -9.58
CA THR A 131 -2.23 -13.48 -9.73
C THR A 131 -2.71 -13.07 -11.13
N THR A 132 -2.06 -12.05 -11.69
CA THR A 132 -2.37 -11.46 -12.99
C THR A 132 -1.38 -11.92 -14.06
N ARG A 133 -1.69 -11.60 -15.32
CA ARG A 133 -0.89 -12.03 -16.49
C ARG A 133 0.45 -11.32 -16.59
N THR A 134 0.52 -10.05 -16.16
CA THR A 134 1.70 -9.21 -16.32
C THR A 134 2.11 -8.59 -14.99
N LEU A 135 3.41 -8.34 -14.84
CA LEU A 135 3.97 -7.73 -13.63
C LEU A 135 3.36 -6.33 -13.37
N HIS A 136 3.12 -5.58 -14.44
CA HIS A 136 2.52 -4.25 -14.38
C HIS A 136 1.06 -4.28 -13.92
N SER A 137 0.27 -5.26 -14.38
CA SER A 137 -1.10 -5.46 -13.90
C SER A 137 -1.12 -5.90 -12.43
N GLU A 138 -0.14 -6.69 -12.01
CA GLU A 138 -0.01 -7.12 -10.62
C GLU A 138 0.25 -5.94 -9.68
N LEU A 139 1.00 -4.91 -10.12
CA LEU A 139 1.18 -3.68 -9.37
C LEU A 139 -0.16 -2.99 -9.09
N VAL A 140 -1.00 -2.79 -10.12
CA VAL A 140 -2.32 -2.17 -9.97
C VAL A 140 -3.23 -3.02 -9.07
N TYR A 141 -3.17 -4.35 -9.25
CA TYR A 141 -3.91 -5.30 -8.42
C TYR A 141 -3.48 -5.23 -6.95
N ASN A 142 -2.18 -5.26 -6.67
CA ASN A 142 -1.62 -5.19 -5.32
C ASN A 142 -1.93 -3.86 -4.64
N TYR A 143 -1.90 -2.75 -5.38
CA TYR A 143 -2.24 -1.43 -4.87
C TYR A 143 -3.68 -1.35 -4.33
N SER A 144 -4.62 -2.05 -4.97
CA SER A 144 -6.03 -2.03 -4.56
C SER A 144 -6.30 -2.55 -3.14
N GLY A 145 -5.41 -3.38 -2.58
CA GLY A 145 -5.62 -4.06 -1.31
C GLY A 145 -6.80 -5.06 -1.30
N SER A 146 -7.39 -5.36 -2.46
CA SER A 146 -8.53 -6.29 -2.61
C SER A 146 -8.09 -7.63 -3.20
N LYS A 147 -8.89 -8.68 -2.97
CA LYS A 147 -8.71 -10.03 -3.56
C LYS A 147 -9.44 -10.19 -4.90
N HIS A 148 -10.25 -9.21 -5.31
CA HIS A 148 -11.06 -9.28 -6.52
C HIS A 148 -10.34 -8.63 -7.70
N ILE A 149 -9.62 -9.43 -8.50
CA ILE A 149 -8.76 -8.97 -9.60
C ILE A 149 -9.45 -7.96 -10.53
N SER A 150 -10.61 -8.33 -11.10
CA SER A 150 -11.31 -7.47 -12.07
C SER A 150 -11.75 -6.14 -11.48
N GLU A 151 -12.20 -6.14 -10.21
CA GLU A 151 -12.65 -4.93 -9.53
C GLU A 151 -11.47 -4.04 -9.15
N SER A 152 -10.35 -4.64 -8.75
CA SER A 152 -9.10 -3.95 -8.46
C SER A 152 -8.58 -3.18 -9.67
N LEU A 153 -8.53 -3.82 -10.84
CA LEU A 153 -8.07 -3.19 -12.07
C LEU A 153 -9.01 -2.08 -12.53
N LYS A 154 -10.34 -2.26 -12.40
CA LYS A 154 -11.33 -1.22 -12.75
C LYS A 154 -11.29 0.00 -11.83
N ARG A 155 -11.04 -0.19 -10.53
CA ARG A 155 -11.03 0.90 -9.54
C ARG A 155 -9.70 1.64 -9.49
N CYS A 156 -8.60 0.92 -9.39
CA CYS A 156 -7.27 1.50 -9.23
C CYS A 156 -6.56 1.79 -10.56
N GLY A 157 -6.96 1.11 -11.62
CA GLY A 157 -6.47 1.39 -12.98
C GLY A 157 -7.18 2.60 -13.59
N ILE A 158 -6.86 2.84 -14.86
CA ILE A 158 -7.45 3.93 -15.64
C ILE A 158 -8.86 3.57 -16.15
N SER A 159 -9.69 4.59 -16.31
CA SER A 159 -10.96 4.56 -17.02
C SER A 159 -10.92 5.42 -18.28
N ASP A 160 -11.93 5.30 -19.13
CA ASP A 160 -12.17 6.13 -20.31
C ASP A 160 -12.25 7.64 -20.01
N SER A 161 -12.64 8.01 -18.78
CA SER A 161 -12.76 9.39 -18.32
C SER A 161 -11.57 9.85 -17.46
N THR A 162 -10.51 9.04 -17.32
CA THR A 162 -9.39 9.39 -16.43
C THR A 162 -8.50 10.43 -17.10
N THR A 163 -8.30 11.57 -16.43
CA THR A 163 -7.43 12.65 -16.90
C THR A 163 -6.13 12.76 -16.10
N TYR A 164 -6.04 12.05 -14.98
CA TYR A 164 -4.91 12.08 -14.05
C TYR A 164 -4.37 10.66 -13.82
N ILE A 165 -3.19 10.40 -14.36
CA ILE A 165 -2.64 9.04 -14.49
C ILE A 165 -1.23 9.00 -13.89
N LEU A 166 -0.99 7.99 -13.06
CA LEU A 166 0.34 7.60 -12.63
C LEU A 166 0.79 6.42 -13.49
N ALA A 167 1.84 6.60 -14.26
CA ALA A 167 2.46 5.56 -15.07
C ALA A 167 3.67 5.00 -14.33
N ALA A 168 3.77 3.67 -14.25
CA ALA A 168 4.88 2.99 -13.60
C ALA A 168 5.38 1.79 -14.41
N ARG A 169 6.70 1.68 -14.58
CA ARG A 169 7.35 0.58 -15.29
C ARG A 169 8.56 0.07 -14.51
N PHE A 170 8.68 -1.25 -14.41
CA PHE A 170 9.82 -1.94 -13.80
C PHE A 170 10.90 -2.21 -14.84
N ASN A 171 12.17 -2.08 -14.45
CA ASN A 171 13.36 -2.35 -15.26
C ASN A 171 13.31 -1.73 -16.66
N ALA A 172 12.84 -0.48 -16.75
CA ALA A 172 12.69 0.19 -18.01
C ALA A 172 14.05 0.63 -18.58
N SER A 173 14.28 0.38 -19.87
CA SER A 173 15.37 1.01 -20.62
C SER A 173 15.02 2.46 -20.98
N GLU A 174 16.01 3.28 -21.30
CA GLU A 174 15.77 4.68 -21.71
C GLU A 174 14.84 4.79 -22.93
N GLU A 175 14.95 3.85 -23.88
CA GLU A 175 14.08 3.77 -25.05
C GLU A 175 12.61 3.52 -24.66
N GLU A 176 12.38 2.59 -23.73
CA GLU A 176 11.04 2.27 -23.24
C GLU A 176 10.45 3.40 -22.41
N LEU A 177 11.28 4.14 -21.68
CA LEU A 177 10.82 5.32 -20.93
C LEU A 177 10.38 6.43 -21.88
N ASN A 178 11.14 6.67 -22.95
CA ASN A 178 10.77 7.63 -23.98
C ASN A 178 9.49 7.18 -24.71
N ALA A 179 9.37 5.90 -25.03
CA ALA A 179 8.14 5.34 -25.62
C ALA A 179 6.93 5.45 -24.69
N MET A 180 7.10 5.25 -23.38
CA MET A 180 6.04 5.45 -22.39
C MET A 180 5.58 6.91 -22.35
N LYS A 181 6.51 7.87 -22.40
CA LYS A 181 6.18 9.30 -22.43
C LYS A 181 5.43 9.69 -23.69
N THR A 182 5.81 9.17 -24.86
CA THR A 182 5.13 9.46 -26.12
C THR A 182 3.76 8.78 -26.24
N LEU A 183 3.59 7.64 -25.57
CA LEU A 183 2.33 6.89 -25.53
C LEU A 183 1.22 7.64 -24.79
N ILE A 184 1.55 8.41 -23.74
CA ILE A 184 0.57 9.12 -22.92
C ILE A 184 0.46 10.58 -23.41
N LYS A 185 -0.68 10.92 -24.01
CA LYS A 185 -0.96 12.28 -24.50
C LYS A 185 -1.49 13.14 -23.33
N GLY A 186 -0.58 13.65 -22.51
CA GLY A 186 -0.88 14.53 -21.38
C GLY A 186 0.32 15.36 -20.95
N LYS A 187 0.14 16.19 -19.92
CA LYS A 187 1.20 17.03 -19.35
C LYS A 187 1.87 16.30 -18.20
N GLU A 188 3.17 16.04 -18.30
CA GLU A 188 3.98 15.50 -17.20
C GLU A 188 4.08 16.53 -16.07
N ILE A 189 3.89 16.09 -14.82
CA ILE A 189 3.99 16.93 -13.62
C ILE A 189 4.81 16.21 -12.54
N ASP A 190 5.26 16.95 -11.53
CA ASP A 190 6.02 16.37 -10.41
C ASP A 190 5.11 15.50 -9.52
N LEU A 191 5.66 14.39 -9.00
CA LEU A 191 5.02 13.50 -8.01
C LEU A 191 4.59 14.23 -6.73
N GLU A 192 5.17 15.40 -6.43
CA GLU A 192 4.75 16.24 -5.29
C GLU A 192 3.29 16.71 -5.40
N GLU A 193 2.74 16.79 -6.61
CA GLU A 193 1.35 17.16 -6.87
C GLU A 193 0.34 16.04 -6.55
N LEU A 194 0.80 14.83 -6.21
CA LEU A 194 -0.07 13.69 -5.86
C LEU A 194 -1.01 14.03 -4.71
N GLU A 195 -0.47 14.55 -3.60
CA GLU A 195 -1.28 14.81 -2.41
C GLU A 195 -2.34 15.89 -2.67
N GLY A 196 -1.98 16.94 -3.42
CA GLY A 196 -2.86 18.07 -3.71
C GLY A 196 -4.06 17.71 -4.58
N ARG A 197 -3.90 16.73 -5.50
CA ARG A 197 -4.92 16.31 -6.46
C ARG A 197 -5.64 15.00 -6.09
N ALA A 198 -5.23 14.37 -5.00
CA ALA A 198 -5.84 13.14 -4.51
C ALA A 198 -7.29 13.36 -4.02
N ASN A 199 -8.22 12.55 -4.53
CA ASN A 199 -9.61 12.55 -4.08
C ASN A 199 -9.74 11.78 -2.76
N LYS A 200 -9.50 12.48 -1.64
CA LYS A 200 -9.60 11.92 -0.29
C LYS A 200 -10.95 11.24 -0.03
N SER A 201 -12.07 11.79 -0.52
CA SER A 201 -13.40 11.19 -0.32
C SER A 201 -13.53 9.81 -0.97
N GLN A 202 -13.04 9.66 -2.21
CA GLN A 202 -13.05 8.37 -2.91
C GLN A 202 -12.11 7.36 -2.25
N ILE A 203 -10.90 7.80 -1.87
CA ILE A 203 -9.91 6.94 -1.20
C ILE A 203 -10.46 6.38 0.11
N LEU A 204 -11.03 7.23 0.96
CA LEU A 204 -11.60 6.80 2.24
C LEU A 204 -12.72 5.78 2.05
N LYS A 205 -13.58 5.96 1.05
CA LYS A 205 -14.66 5.01 0.72
C LYS A 205 -14.10 3.69 0.20
N GLN A 206 -13.12 3.74 -0.69
CA GLN A 206 -12.55 2.56 -1.33
C GLN A 206 -11.81 1.66 -0.32
N TYR A 207 -10.95 2.25 0.51
CA TYR A 207 -10.17 1.52 1.51
C TYR A 207 -10.90 1.36 2.85
N LYS A 208 -12.15 1.85 2.94
CA LYS A 208 -12.99 1.82 4.14
C LYS A 208 -12.28 2.41 5.37
N ILE A 209 -11.52 3.48 5.15
CA ILE A 209 -10.77 4.16 6.20
C ILE A 209 -11.74 4.99 7.03
N THR A 210 -11.72 4.79 8.34
CA THR A 210 -12.64 5.47 9.26
C THR A 210 -12.01 6.74 9.85
N GLY A 211 -12.82 7.69 10.29
CA GLY A 211 -12.31 8.92 10.92
C GLY A 211 -11.47 8.66 12.18
N VAL A 212 -11.73 7.56 12.89
CA VAL A 212 -10.92 7.15 14.06
C VAL A 212 -9.50 6.75 13.65
N GLU A 213 -9.35 6.09 12.50
CA GLU A 213 -8.05 5.69 11.95
C GLU A 213 -7.23 6.91 11.53
N LEU A 214 -7.88 7.91 10.91
CA LEU A 214 -7.24 9.18 10.53
C LEU A 214 -6.74 10.01 11.71
N GLY A 215 -7.26 9.77 12.92
CA GLY A 215 -6.75 10.40 14.13
C GLY A 215 -5.41 9.84 14.62
N ILE A 216 -4.98 8.68 14.10
CA ILE A 216 -3.80 7.94 14.55
C ILE A 216 -2.76 7.81 13.42
N SER A 217 -3.21 7.60 12.18
CA SER A 217 -2.35 7.35 11.02
C SER A 217 -2.74 8.22 9.83
N THR A 218 -1.78 8.44 8.93
CA THR A 218 -2.06 9.14 7.67
C THR A 218 -2.85 8.27 6.69
N ILE A 219 -3.41 8.88 5.64
CA ILE A 219 -4.10 8.14 4.59
C ILE A 219 -3.13 7.15 3.90
N GLY A 220 -1.88 7.58 3.64
CA GLY A 220 -0.85 6.73 3.03
C GLY A 220 -0.52 5.51 3.89
N ASP A 221 -0.37 5.70 5.21
CA ASP A 221 -0.12 4.59 6.14
C ASP A 221 -1.29 3.59 6.17
N ALA A 222 -2.52 4.09 6.19
CA ALA A 222 -3.72 3.26 6.19
C ALA A 222 -3.80 2.41 4.91
N ILE A 223 -3.56 3.01 3.73
CA ILE A 223 -3.53 2.27 2.45
C ILE A 223 -2.42 1.22 2.47
N THR A 224 -1.20 1.60 2.89
CA THR A 224 -0.07 0.67 2.98
C THR A 224 -0.38 -0.50 3.90
N CYS A 225 -1.03 -0.25 5.03
CA CYS A 225 -1.49 -1.29 5.96
C CYS A 225 -2.47 -2.25 5.28
N ARG A 226 -3.43 -1.76 4.47
CA ARG A 226 -4.35 -2.63 3.70
C ARG A 226 -3.61 -3.47 2.65
N ILE A 227 -2.65 -2.89 1.94
CA ILE A 227 -1.84 -3.61 0.95
C ILE A 227 -1.04 -4.74 1.63
N ALA A 228 -0.39 -4.42 2.75
CA ALA A 228 0.43 -5.37 3.51
C ALA A 228 -0.42 -6.48 4.15
N SER A 229 -1.57 -6.13 4.74
CA SER A 229 -2.45 -7.09 5.44
C SER A 229 -3.36 -7.90 4.53
N ARG A 230 -3.47 -7.58 3.23
CA ARG A 230 -4.36 -8.26 2.27
C ARG A 230 -4.27 -9.79 2.32
N ASP A 231 -3.06 -10.34 2.43
CA ASP A 231 -2.87 -11.79 2.36
C ASP A 231 -3.07 -12.49 3.72
N ALA A 232 -3.18 -11.71 4.80
CA ALA A 232 -3.40 -12.20 6.16
C ALA A 232 -4.89 -12.19 6.58
N LEU A 233 -5.72 -11.43 5.86
CA LEU A 233 -7.18 -11.33 6.04
C LEU A 233 -7.91 -12.31 5.13
#